data_AF-A0A817F1W5-F1
#
_entry.id   AF-A0A817F1W5-F1
#
_cell.length_a   1.000
_cell.length_b   1.000
_cell.length_c   1.000
_cell.angle_alpha   90.00
_cell.angle_beta   90.00
_cell.angle_gamma   90.00
#
_symmetry.space_group_name_H-M   'P 1'
#
loop_
_entity.id
_entity.type
_entity.pdbx_description
1 polymer ?
#
loop_
_entity_poly.entity_id
_entity_poly.type
_entity_poly.pdbx_seq_one_letter_code
_entity_poly.pdbx_strand_id
1 'polypeptide(L)'
;MGRENEAPLYIMSCVASYLPSDEDKIVPNVIQAIISTPIQTGIVHTAIKYTGVRLISQLENWIAKNDQQILKSIIQYLLSLLVDKELRHISADTILIISQQGRKQLLNDLDQIIQATLWLDLIDNGSDAAQCLLKGYYFIFI
;
A
#
# COMPACT_ATOMS: atom_id res chain seq x y z
N MET A 1 -20.12 -14.35 3.98
CA MET A 1 -20.31 -13.06 4.69
C MET A 1 -19.17 -12.04 4.48
N GLY A 2 -18.22 -12.25 3.54
CA GLY A 2 -17.13 -11.27 3.28
C GLY A 2 -17.33 -10.37 2.06
N ARG A 3 -18.12 -10.79 1.06
CA ARG A 3 -18.30 -10.07 -0.21
C ARG A 3 -19.16 -8.82 -0.09
N GLU A 4 -20.15 -8.83 0.80
CA GLU A 4 -21.07 -7.70 1.01
C GLU A 4 -20.35 -6.46 1.57
N ASN A 5 -19.27 -6.66 2.34
CA ASN A 5 -18.45 -5.58 2.87
C ASN A 5 -17.30 -5.17 1.92
N GLU A 6 -16.94 -6.02 0.96
CA GLU A 6 -15.90 -5.73 -0.02
C GLU A 6 -16.41 -4.84 -1.15
N ALA A 7 -17.65 -5.07 -1.61
CA ALA A 7 -18.22 -4.32 -2.74
C ALA A 7 -18.26 -2.79 -2.53
N PRO A 8 -18.63 -2.24 -1.36
CA PRO A 8 -18.53 -0.80 -1.11
C PRO A 8 -17.10 -0.28 -1.20
N LEU A 9 -16.13 -1.02 -0.64
CA LEU A 9 -14.71 -0.67 -0.69
C LEU A 9 -14.18 -0.69 -2.13
N TYR A 10 -14.66 -1.64 -2.93
CA TYR A 10 -14.36 -1.73 -4.35
C TYR A 10 -14.84 -0.48 -5.10
N ILE A 11 -16.10 -0.08 -4.88
CA ILE A 11 -16.67 1.13 -5.50
C ILE A 11 -15.85 2.36 -5.10
N MET A 12 -15.49 2.49 -3.82
CA MET A 12 -14.61 3.57 -3.34
C MET A 12 -13.28 3.57 -4.09
N SER A 13 -12.66 2.40 -4.31
CA SER A 13 -11.41 2.31 -5.06
C SER A 13 -11.55 2.80 -6.51
N CYS A 14 -12.69 2.58 -7.15
CA CYS A 14 -12.90 3.02 -8.53
C CYS A 14 -13.00 4.54 -8.70
N VAL A 15 -13.39 5.27 -7.65
CA VAL A 15 -13.59 6.73 -7.71
C VAL A 15 -12.49 7.52 -6.99
N ALA A 16 -11.65 6.85 -6.20
CA ALA A 16 -10.66 7.49 -5.33
C ALA A 16 -9.62 8.35 -6.07
N SER A 17 -9.22 7.96 -7.28
CA SER A 17 -8.23 8.70 -8.08
C SER A 17 -8.73 10.06 -8.57
N TYR A 18 -10.05 10.30 -8.53
CA TYR A 18 -10.67 11.58 -8.88
C TYR A 18 -10.85 12.52 -7.70
N LEU A 19 -10.50 12.10 -6.47
CA LEU A 19 -10.61 12.96 -5.30
C LEU A 19 -9.55 14.07 -5.33
N PRO A 20 -9.90 15.27 -4.85
CA PRO A 20 -8.92 16.33 -4.64
C PRO A 20 -7.82 15.87 -3.68
N SER A 21 -6.58 16.24 -3.98
CA SER A 21 -5.40 15.89 -3.17
C SER A 21 -5.37 16.56 -1.79
N ASP A 22 -6.25 17.54 -1.56
CA ASP A 22 -6.46 18.32 -0.34
C ASP A 22 -7.76 17.92 0.41
N GLU A 23 -8.34 16.77 0.07
CA GLU A 23 -9.51 16.22 0.77
C GLU A 23 -9.13 15.62 2.14
N ASP A 24 -9.07 16.48 3.16
CA ASP A 24 -8.59 16.10 4.49
C ASP A 24 -9.71 15.72 5.47
N LYS A 25 -10.97 15.70 5.04
CA LYS A 25 -12.10 15.35 5.92
C LYS A 25 -12.36 13.86 5.96
N ILE A 26 -12.30 13.19 4.81
CA ILE A 26 -12.68 11.78 4.69
C ILE A 26 -11.48 10.86 4.44
N VAL A 27 -10.56 11.25 3.56
CA VAL A 27 -9.46 10.36 3.13
C VAL A 27 -8.58 9.88 4.30
N PRO A 28 -8.16 10.73 5.27
CA PRO A 28 -7.38 10.25 6.42
C PRO A 28 -8.09 9.16 7.22
N ASN A 29 -9.40 9.33 7.45
CA ASN A 29 -10.19 8.39 8.22
C ASN A 29 -10.33 7.04 7.52
N VAL A 30 -10.50 7.06 6.20
CA VAL A 30 -10.57 5.84 5.37
C VAL A 30 -9.24 5.10 5.37
N ILE A 31 -8.12 5.82 5.16
CA ILE A 31 -6.77 5.22 5.24
C ILE A 31 -6.54 4.62 6.61
N GLN A 32 -6.84 5.36 7.68
CA GLN A 32 -6.66 4.90 9.05
C GLN A 32 -7.46 3.62 9.33
N ALA A 33 -8.70 3.53 8.85
CA ALA A 33 -9.53 2.34 8.98
C ALA A 33 -8.93 1.13 8.24
N ILE A 34 -8.39 1.32 7.04
CA ILE A 34 -7.73 0.25 6.27
C ILE A 34 -6.48 -0.24 6.99
N ILE A 35 -5.56 0.64 7.36
CA ILE A 35 -4.27 0.24 7.95
C ILE A 35 -4.43 -0.33 9.36
N SER A 36 -5.52 0.00 10.05
CA SER A 36 -5.87 -0.54 11.37
C SER A 36 -6.56 -1.91 11.28
N THR A 37 -6.83 -2.41 10.07
CA THR A 37 -7.48 -3.69 9.86
C THR A 37 -6.55 -4.84 10.28
N PRO A 38 -7.00 -5.77 11.15
CA PRO A 38 -6.17 -6.89 11.59
C PRO A 38 -5.68 -7.77 10.44
N ILE A 39 -4.36 -7.90 10.32
CA ILE A 39 -3.71 -8.63 9.22
C ILE A 39 -3.61 -10.13 9.52
N GLN A 40 -3.40 -10.50 10.79
CA GLN A 40 -3.08 -11.87 11.20
C GLN A 40 -4.25 -12.65 11.79
N THR A 41 -5.30 -11.97 12.26
CA THR A 41 -6.50 -12.65 12.73
C THR A 41 -7.33 -13.03 11.51
N GLY A 42 -7.53 -14.32 11.24
CA GLY A 42 -8.34 -14.85 10.11
C GLY A 42 -9.83 -14.45 10.10
N ILE A 43 -10.18 -13.37 10.80
CA ILE A 43 -11.48 -12.74 10.91
C ILE A 43 -11.79 -11.91 9.65
N VAL A 44 -10.77 -11.33 9.02
CA VAL A 44 -10.94 -10.47 7.83
C VAL A 44 -10.55 -11.23 6.56
N HIS A 45 -11.50 -11.35 5.64
CA HIS A 45 -11.35 -12.05 4.36
C HIS A 45 -10.30 -11.37 3.46
N THR A 46 -9.45 -12.15 2.77
CA THR A 46 -8.36 -11.62 1.92
C THR A 46 -8.83 -10.60 0.90
N ALA A 47 -9.98 -10.84 0.24
CA ALA A 47 -10.55 -9.90 -0.72
C ALA A 47 -10.75 -8.48 -0.15
N ILE A 48 -11.15 -8.34 1.12
CA ILE A 48 -11.32 -7.02 1.75
C ILE A 48 -9.95 -6.34 1.90
N LYS A 49 -8.91 -7.08 2.31
CA LYS A 49 -7.54 -6.55 2.43
C LYS A 49 -7.00 -6.13 1.07
N TYR A 50 -7.16 -6.99 0.06
CA TYR A 50 -6.77 -6.70 -1.32
C TYR A 50 -7.42 -5.42 -1.82
N THR A 51 -8.73 -5.28 -1.66
CA THR A 51 -9.47 -4.10 -2.11
C THR A 51 -9.13 -2.86 -1.28
N GLY A 52 -8.80 -3.02 0.00
CA GLY A 52 -8.27 -1.93 0.83
C GLY A 52 -6.92 -1.42 0.34
N VAL A 53 -6.00 -2.32 0.02
CA VAL A 53 -4.70 -1.95 -0.60
C VAL A 53 -4.93 -1.28 -1.95
N ARG A 54 -5.85 -1.80 -2.77
CA ARG A 54 -6.23 -1.17 -4.03
C ARG A 54 -6.74 0.26 -3.80
N LEU A 55 -7.58 0.49 -2.79
CA LEU A 55 -8.05 1.84 -2.48
C LEU A 55 -6.88 2.76 -2.09
N ILE A 56 -5.91 2.28 -1.29
CA ILE A 56 -4.70 3.03 -0.97
C ILE A 56 -3.93 3.41 -2.24
N SER A 57 -3.75 2.49 -3.19
CA SER A 57 -3.02 2.80 -4.43
C SER A 57 -3.70 3.90 -5.25
N GLN A 58 -5.03 3.92 -5.30
CA GLN A 58 -5.78 4.96 -6.00
C GLN A 58 -5.74 6.33 -5.31
N LEU A 59 -5.26 6.39 -4.07
CA LEU A 59 -5.09 7.62 -3.30
C LEU A 59 -3.66 8.17 -3.36
N GLU A 60 -2.83 7.69 -4.30
CA GLU A 60 -1.42 8.10 -4.47
C GLU A 60 -1.21 9.63 -4.50
N ASN A 61 -2.08 10.37 -5.18
CA ASN A 61 -2.01 11.83 -5.29
C ASN A 61 -2.28 12.54 -3.96
N TRP A 62 -3.22 12.00 -3.18
CA TRP A 62 -3.51 12.51 -1.84
C TRP A 62 -2.36 12.16 -0.90
N ILE A 63 -1.90 10.89 -0.92
CA ILE A 63 -0.76 10.43 -0.14
C ILE A 63 0.43 11.34 -0.40
N ALA A 64 0.76 11.63 -1.65
CA ALA A 64 1.90 12.48 -2.03
C ALA A 64 1.93 13.88 -1.39
N LYS A 65 0.79 14.45 -1.00
CA LYS A 65 0.71 15.80 -0.41
C LYS A 65 0.58 15.83 1.12
N ASN A 66 0.32 14.68 1.74
CA ASN A 66 -0.11 14.60 3.14
C ASN A 66 0.98 14.16 4.12
N ASP A 67 0.64 14.15 5.42
CA ASP A 67 1.55 13.97 6.56
C ASP A 67 2.51 12.76 6.43
N GLN A 68 3.77 12.98 6.82
CA GLN A 68 4.84 11.98 6.79
C GLN A 68 4.58 10.79 7.74
N GLN A 69 3.92 11.03 8.88
CA GLN A 69 3.57 9.98 9.84
C GLN A 69 2.54 9.01 9.24
N ILE A 70 1.53 9.53 8.53
CA ILE A 70 0.54 8.69 7.83
C ILE A 70 1.22 7.86 6.75
N LEU A 71 2.14 8.47 5.97
CA LEU A 71 2.93 7.74 4.97
C LEU A 71 3.68 6.57 5.59
N LYS A 72 4.39 6.80 6.70
CA LYS A 72 5.13 5.75 7.40
C LYS A 72 4.20 4.60 7.81
N SER A 73 3.03 4.91 8.37
CA SER A 73 2.05 3.88 8.77
C SER A 73 1.49 3.11 7.56
N ILE A 74 1.28 3.77 6.42
CA ILE A 74 0.90 3.10 5.16
C ILE A 74 2.01 2.15 4.71
N ILE A 75 3.27 2.60 4.68
CA ILE A 75 4.40 1.76 4.24
C ILE A 75 4.57 0.55 5.16
N GLN A 76 4.53 0.75 6.48
CA GLN A 76 4.60 -0.36 7.43
C GLN A 76 3.46 -1.37 7.25
N TYR A 77 2.23 -0.89 7.03
CA TYR A 77 1.10 -1.73 6.71
C TYR A 77 1.36 -2.54 5.42
N LEU A 78 1.75 -1.90 4.33
CA LEU A 78 2.03 -2.57 3.05
C LEU A 78 3.14 -3.60 3.18
N LEU A 79 4.27 -3.27 3.82
CA LEU A 79 5.37 -4.20 4.05
C LEU A 79 4.91 -5.44 4.84
N SER A 80 4.05 -5.26 5.83
CA SER A 80 3.51 -6.38 6.60
C SER A 80 2.60 -7.31 5.80
N LEU A 81 2.05 -6.88 4.66
CA LEU A 81 1.25 -7.71 3.76
C LEU A 81 2.09 -8.57 2.79
N LEU A 82 3.39 -8.30 2.65
CA LEU A 82 4.26 -9.05 1.74
C LEU A 82 4.43 -10.53 2.12
N VAL A 83 4.18 -10.84 3.40
CA VAL A 83 4.19 -12.21 3.93
C VAL A 83 3.04 -13.07 3.36
N ASP A 84 1.92 -12.44 3.01
CA ASP A 84 0.76 -13.12 2.43
C ASP A 84 0.92 -13.21 0.90
N LYS A 85 1.00 -14.43 0.37
CA LYS A 85 1.20 -14.68 -1.06
C LYS A 85 0.08 -14.07 -1.92
N GLU A 86 -1.15 -13.97 -1.43
CA GLU A 86 -2.28 -13.41 -2.17
C GLU A 86 -2.25 -11.87 -2.21
N LEU A 87 -1.57 -11.22 -1.25
CA LEU A 87 -1.50 -9.76 -1.12
C LEU A 87 -0.15 -9.18 -1.54
N ARG A 88 0.88 -10.02 -1.64
CA ARG A 88 2.27 -9.64 -1.91
C ARG A 88 2.43 -8.73 -3.13
N HIS A 89 1.88 -9.13 -4.28
CA HIS A 89 2.02 -8.37 -5.51
C HIS A 89 1.36 -7.00 -5.41
N ILE A 90 0.09 -6.93 -5.01
CA ILE A 90 -0.63 -5.66 -4.92
C ILE A 90 0.01 -4.71 -3.90
N SER A 91 0.55 -5.26 -2.80
CA SER A 91 1.26 -4.45 -1.82
C SER A 91 2.56 -3.87 -2.38
N ALA A 92 3.38 -4.69 -3.03
CA ALA A 92 4.63 -4.25 -3.66
C ALA A 92 4.39 -3.23 -4.79
N ASP A 93 3.37 -3.45 -5.62
CA ASP A 93 2.94 -2.54 -6.67
C ASP A 93 2.45 -1.20 -6.10
N THR A 94 1.71 -1.23 -4.99
CA THR A 94 1.28 -0.01 -4.29
C THR A 94 2.46 0.77 -3.72
N ILE A 95 3.48 0.09 -3.19
CA ILE A 95 4.72 0.74 -2.74
C ILE A 95 5.42 1.42 -3.93
N LEU A 96 5.51 0.76 -5.09
CA LEU A 96 6.08 1.33 -6.31
C LEU A 96 5.32 2.60 -6.73
N ILE A 97 3.99 2.54 -6.80
CA ILE A 97 3.13 3.67 -7.14
C ILE A 97 3.39 4.86 -6.21
N ILE A 98 3.42 4.63 -4.89
CA ILE A 98 3.70 5.69 -3.90
C ILE A 98 5.12 6.24 -4.08
N SER A 99 6.09 5.39 -4.44
CA SER A 99 7.48 5.78 -4.68
C SER A 99 7.63 6.67 -5.91
N GLN A 100 6.86 6.40 -6.98
CA GLN A 100 6.86 7.20 -8.21
C GLN A 100 6.39 8.65 -7.99
N GLN A 101 5.60 8.90 -6.95
CA GLN A 101 5.15 10.25 -6.61
C GLN A 101 6.23 11.10 -5.90
N GLY A 102 7.47 10.62 -5.83
CA GLY A 102 8.65 11.46 -5.58
C GLY A 102 8.81 11.94 -4.14
N ARG A 103 8.58 11.07 -3.16
CA ARG A 103 8.66 11.43 -1.74
C ARG A 103 10.04 11.13 -1.17
N LYS A 104 10.87 12.16 -1.00
CA LYS A 104 12.09 12.11 -0.15
C LYS A 104 11.80 11.57 1.26
N GLN A 105 10.56 11.66 1.72
CA GLN A 105 10.11 11.14 3.01
C GLN A 105 10.21 9.61 3.10
N LEU A 106 10.16 8.89 1.97
CA LEU A 106 10.39 7.44 1.91
C LEU A 106 11.85 7.05 2.19
N LEU A 107 12.79 8.00 2.16
CA LEU A 107 14.18 7.75 2.56
C LEU A 107 14.28 7.22 4.00
N ASN A 108 13.34 7.59 4.88
CA ASN A 108 13.30 7.11 6.26
C ASN A 108 12.85 5.65 6.39
N ASP A 109 12.18 5.10 5.38
CA ASP A 109 11.71 3.71 5.33
C ASP A 109 12.52 2.86 4.34
N LEU A 110 13.57 3.43 3.74
CA LEU A 110 14.38 2.79 2.71
C LEU A 110 14.96 1.45 3.15
N ASP A 111 15.53 1.40 4.35
CA ASP A 111 16.14 0.18 4.90
C ASP A 111 15.12 -0.97 4.98
N GLN A 112 13.88 -0.66 5.37
CA GLN A 112 12.80 -1.64 5.47
C GLN A 112 12.38 -2.13 4.08
N ILE A 113 12.30 -1.23 3.09
CA ILE A 113 11.97 -1.58 1.70
C ILE A 113 13.06 -2.46 1.08
N ILE A 114 14.34 -2.15 1.31
CA ILE A 114 15.47 -2.96 0.83
C ILE A 114 15.45 -4.34 1.47
N GLN A 115 15.29 -4.42 2.80
CA GLN A 115 15.23 -5.70 3.51
C GLN A 115 14.07 -6.57 2.99
N ALA A 116 12.90 -5.97 2.77
CA ALA A 116 11.76 -6.68 2.19
C ALA A 116 12.02 -7.17 0.76
N THR A 117 12.69 -6.36 -0.06
CA THR A 117 13.07 -6.72 -1.43
C THR A 117 14.00 -7.93 -1.45
N LEU A 118 15.05 -7.91 -0.63
CA LEU A 118 16.01 -9.02 -0.51
C LEU A 118 15.33 -10.28 0.02
N TRP A 119 14.46 -10.14 1.02
CA TRP A 119 13.68 -11.27 1.53
C TRP A 119 12.79 -11.87 0.44
N LEU A 120 12.08 -11.04 -0.33
CA LEU A 120 11.23 -11.51 -1.44
C LEU A 120 12.00 -12.21 -2.55
N ASP A 121 13.19 -11.70 -2.90
CA ASP A 121 14.04 -12.32 -3.91
C ASP A 121 14.48 -13.73 -3.48
N LEU A 122 14.79 -13.91 -2.19
CA LEU A 122 15.15 -15.21 -1.61
C LEU A 122 13.98 -16.19 -1.53
N ILE A 123 12.78 -15.73 -1.18
CA ILE A 123 11.63 -16.62 -0.93
C ILE A 123 10.79 -16.91 -2.17
N ASP A 124 10.93 -16.11 -3.24
CA ASP A 124 10.05 -16.15 -4.41
C ASP A 124 10.81 -16.00 -5.74
N ASN A 125 12.13 -16.30 -5.74
CA ASN A 125 13.01 -16.40 -6.92
C ASN A 125 12.79 -15.28 -7.97
N GLY A 126 12.95 -14.02 -7.58
CA GLY A 126 12.80 -12.90 -8.52
C GLY A 126 11.35 -12.58 -8.93
N SER A 127 10.39 -12.82 -8.04
CA SER A 127 8.97 -12.50 -8.24
C SER A 127 8.71 -11.09 -8.77
N ASP A 128 7.60 -10.92 -9.47
CA ASP A 128 7.12 -9.62 -9.95
C ASP A 128 7.01 -8.59 -8.80
N ALA A 129 6.71 -9.05 -7.58
CA ALA A 129 6.69 -8.21 -6.39
C ALA A 129 8.08 -7.67 -6.01
N ALA A 130 9.12 -8.51 -6.05
CA ALA A 130 10.50 -8.05 -5.81
C ALA A 130 10.94 -7.04 -6.88
N GLN A 131 10.54 -7.27 -8.14
CA GLN A 131 10.80 -6.32 -9.23
C GLN A 131 10.08 -4.98 -9.03
N CYS A 132 8.83 -4.99 -8.53
CA CYS A 132 8.11 -3.76 -8.18
C CYS A 132 8.83 -2.97 -7.09
N LEU A 133 9.31 -3.62 -6.03
CA LEU A 133 10.06 -2.93 -4.98
C LEU A 133 11.41 -2.38 -5.47
N LEU A 134 12.14 -3.13 -6.31
CA LEU A 134 13.38 -2.64 -6.94
C LEU A 134 13.15 -1.41 -7.82
N LYS A 135 12.06 -1.40 -8.61
CA LYS A 135 11.67 -0.22 -9.38
C LYS A 135 11.30 0.94 -8.45
N GLY A 136 10.60 0.67 -7.35
CA GLY A 136 10.24 1.69 -6.35
C GLY A 136 11.47 2.35 -5.75
N TYR A 137 12.48 1.55 -5.39
CA TYR A 137 13.78 2.02 -4.95
C TYR A 137 14.41 3.01 -5.94
N TYR A 138 14.42 2.67 -7.24
CA TYR A 138 14.96 3.56 -8.27
C TYR A 138 14.26 4.93 -8.29
N PHE A 139 12.94 4.98 -8.13
CA PHE A 139 12.18 6.23 -8.11
C PHE A 139 12.37 7.07 -6.85
N ILE A 140 12.79 6.47 -5.71
CA ILE A 140 13.07 7.24 -4.49
C ILE A 140 14.34 8.10 -4.66
N PHE A 141 15.28 7.67 -5.51
CA PHE A 141 16.60 8.31 -5.66
C PHE A 141 16.72 9.29 -6.84
N ILE A 142 15.68 9.44 -7.66
CA ILE A 142 15.65 10.32 -8.84
C ILE A 142 14.67 11.46 -8.63
#